data_AF-A0A2V9U7E3-F1
#
_entry.id   AF-A0A2V9U7E3-F1
#
_cell.length_a   1.000
_cell.length_b   1.000
_cell.length_c   1.000
_cell.angle_alpha   90.00
_cell.angle_beta   90.00
_cell.angle_gamma   90.00
#
_symmetry.space_group_name_H-M   'P 1'
#
loop_
_entity.id
_entity.type
_entity.pdbx_description
1 polymer ?
#
loop_
_entity_poly.entity_id
_entity_poly.type
_entity_poly.pdbx_seq_one_letter_code
_entity_poly.pdbx_strand_id
1 'polypeptide(L)'
;MKKAFVLPVALFTLAALSLLAWSQPAPGYKVSKTWKLGGEGGWDYLTVDADGHRLFIARSTRVMVVDKDTGKLLTEIPDTPGVHGVALAPEFGR
;
A
#
# COMPACT_ATOMS: atom_id res chain seq x y z
N MET A 1 -0.63 -55.64 25.74
CA MET A 1 -2.02 -55.11 25.57
C MET A 1 -2.14 -53.58 25.72
N LYS A 2 -1.25 -52.88 26.45
CA LYS A 2 -1.34 -51.42 26.65
C LYS A 2 -1.01 -50.55 25.42
N LYS A 3 -0.15 -51.04 24.50
CA LYS A 3 0.31 -50.28 23.31
C LYS A 3 -0.75 -50.18 22.19
N ALA A 4 -1.70 -51.12 22.14
CA ALA A 4 -2.72 -51.18 21.08
C ALA A 4 -3.82 -50.11 21.23
N PHE A 5 -4.02 -49.58 22.45
CA PHE A 5 -5.02 -48.53 22.73
C PHE A 5 -4.44 -47.10 22.64
N VAL A 6 -3.11 -46.96 22.74
CA VAL A 6 -2.42 -45.66 22.68
C VAL A 6 -2.37 -45.10 21.26
N LEU A 7 -2.25 -45.98 20.26
CA LEU A 7 -2.17 -45.59 18.84
C LEU A 7 -3.47 -44.95 18.29
N PRO A 8 -4.68 -45.48 18.52
CA PRO A 8 -5.91 -44.85 18.05
C PRO A 8 -6.22 -43.55 18.80
N VAL A 9 -5.89 -43.45 20.10
CA VAL A 9 -6.06 -42.21 20.87
C VAL A 9 -5.12 -41.12 20.36
N ALA A 10 -3.85 -41.45 20.09
CA ALA A 10 -2.88 -40.52 19.51
C ALA A 10 -3.31 -40.04 18.11
N LEU A 11 -3.85 -40.94 17.29
CA LEU A 11 -4.33 -40.60 15.94
C LEU A 11 -5.59 -39.71 15.99
N PHE A 12 -6.49 -39.96 16.95
CA PHE A 12 -7.69 -39.15 17.15
C PHE A 12 -7.35 -37.74 17.66
N THR A 13 -6.37 -37.61 18.56
CA THR A 13 -5.88 -36.30 19.00
C THR A 13 -5.21 -35.53 17.86
N LEU A 14 -4.44 -36.20 16.99
CA LEU A 14 -3.77 -35.55 15.87
C LEU A 14 -4.77 -35.06 14.81
N ALA A 15 -5.84 -35.83 14.56
CA ALA A 15 -6.94 -35.41 13.70
C ALA A 15 -7.72 -34.21 14.29
N ALA A 16 -7.99 -34.20 15.59
CA ALA A 16 -8.65 -33.07 16.26
C ALA A 16 -7.83 -31.77 16.20
N LEU A 17 -6.49 -31.85 16.23
CA LEU A 17 -5.60 -30.70 16.08
C LEU A 17 -5.57 -30.13 14.65
N SER A 18 -5.79 -30.95 13.61
CA SER A 18 -5.87 -30.47 12.22
C SER A 18 -7.13 -29.65 11.91
N LEU A 19 -8.18 -29.76 12.73
CA LEU A 19 -9.42 -28.99 12.62
C LEU A 19 -9.31 -27.57 13.23
N LEU A 20 -8.19 -27.25 13.89
CA LEU A 20 -7.91 -25.94 14.47
C LEU A 20 -7.07 -25.03 13.55
N ALA A 21 -6.92 -25.40 12.27
CA ALA A 21 -6.32 -24.52 11.27
C ALA A 21 -7.28 -23.35 10.97
N TRP A 22 -7.26 -22.35 11.84
CA TRP A 22 -8.02 -21.12 11.65
C TRP A 22 -7.40 -20.32 10.51
N SER A 23 -8.22 -20.04 9.49
CA SER A 23 -7.91 -19.01 8.49
C SER A 23 -7.58 -17.71 9.22
N GLN A 24 -6.32 -17.30 9.17
CA GLN A 24 -5.94 -15.98 9.66
C GLN A 24 -6.54 -14.96 8.69
N PRO A 25 -7.35 -13.99 9.16
CA PRO A 25 -7.81 -12.92 8.28
C PRO A 25 -6.59 -12.25 7.67
N ALA A 26 -6.60 -12.08 6.35
CA ALA A 26 -5.54 -11.34 5.68
C ALA A 26 -5.38 -9.97 6.36
N PRO A 27 -4.15 -9.50 6.60
CA PRO A 27 -3.94 -8.17 7.18
C PRO A 27 -4.75 -7.13 6.40
N GLY A 28 -5.71 -6.50 7.07
CA GLY A 28 -6.54 -5.48 6.46
C GLY A 28 -5.79 -4.17 6.29
N TYR A 29 -6.11 -3.41 5.24
CA TYR A 29 -5.68 -2.03 5.14
C TYR A 29 -6.53 -1.14 6.05
N LYS A 30 -5.89 -0.16 6.68
CA LYS A 30 -6.56 0.93 7.40
C LYS A 30 -6.04 2.27 6.89
N VAL A 31 -6.90 3.27 6.87
CA VAL A 31 -6.49 4.64 6.57
C VAL A 31 -5.55 5.12 7.68
N SER A 32 -4.30 5.43 7.33
CA SER A 32 -3.30 5.91 8.29
C SER A 32 -3.35 7.42 8.44
N LYS A 33 -3.57 8.15 7.33
CA LYS A 33 -3.68 9.60 7.27
C LYS A 33 -4.64 10.00 6.15
N THR A 34 -5.31 11.13 6.34
CA THR A 34 -6.11 11.79 5.32
C THR A 34 -5.63 13.22 5.17
N TRP A 35 -5.25 13.61 3.95
CA TRP A 35 -4.84 14.97 3.64
C TRP A 35 -5.85 15.64 2.74
N LYS A 36 -6.23 16.87 3.10
CA LYS A 36 -7.07 17.70 2.25
C LYS A 36 -6.16 18.54 1.35
N LEU A 37 -6.08 18.17 0.09
CA LEU A 37 -5.40 18.93 -0.95
C LEU A 37 -6.46 19.66 -1.77
N GLY A 38 -6.29 20.98 -1.90
CA GLY A 38 -7.20 21.84 -2.66
C GLY A 38 -6.81 21.95 -4.13
N GLY A 39 -7.27 23.02 -4.78
CA GLY A 39 -6.95 23.36 -6.15
C GLY A 39 -7.97 22.84 -7.16
N GLU A 40 -8.04 23.52 -8.30
CA GLU A 40 -8.96 23.18 -9.39
C GLU A 40 -8.48 21.94 -10.16
N GLY A 41 -9.40 21.34 -10.93
CA GLY A 41 -9.14 20.20 -11.81
C GLY A 41 -9.47 18.82 -11.23
N GLY A 42 -9.36 17.79 -12.08
CA GLY A 42 -9.60 16.39 -11.72
C GLY A 42 -8.42 15.73 -10.99
N TRP A 43 -8.68 14.56 -10.42
CA TRP A 43 -7.67 13.66 -9.89
C TRP A 43 -7.30 12.60 -10.93
N ASP A 44 -6.01 12.30 -11.03
CA ASP A 44 -5.48 11.26 -11.91
C ASP A 44 -4.38 10.46 -11.20
N TYR A 45 -3.45 9.80 -11.91
CA TYR A 45 -2.46 8.94 -11.26
C TYR A 45 -1.55 9.65 -10.26
N LEU A 46 -1.18 8.85 -9.26
CA LEU A 46 -0.26 9.21 -8.19
C LEU A 46 1.03 8.39 -8.35
N THR A 47 2.16 9.05 -8.13
CA THR A 47 3.47 8.39 -8.16
C THR A 47 4.25 8.76 -6.91
N VAL A 48 4.65 7.75 -6.13
CA VAL A 48 5.42 7.94 -4.90
C VAL A 48 6.91 7.79 -5.23
N ASP A 49 7.66 8.85 -4.96
CA ASP A 49 9.12 8.82 -4.88
C ASP A 49 9.51 8.63 -3.42
N ALA A 50 9.79 7.37 -3.07
CA ALA A 50 10.10 6.98 -1.70
C ALA A 50 11.43 7.59 -1.23
N ASP A 51 12.43 7.63 -2.10
CA ASP A 51 13.79 8.08 -1.79
C ASP A 51 13.87 9.60 -1.69
N GLY A 52 13.18 10.32 -2.58
CA GLY A 52 13.10 11.78 -2.55
C GLY A 52 12.01 12.35 -1.64
N HIS A 53 11.26 11.51 -0.91
CA HIS A 53 10.17 11.92 -0.01
C HIS A 53 9.04 12.72 -0.68
N ARG A 54 8.74 12.43 -1.96
CA ARG A 54 7.74 13.15 -2.76
C ARG A 54 6.60 12.24 -3.19
N LEU A 55 5.40 12.82 -3.26
CA LEU A 55 4.22 12.27 -3.90
C LEU A 55 3.83 13.20 -5.05
N PHE A 56 3.89 12.69 -6.27
CA PHE A 56 3.46 13.39 -7.47
C PHE A 56 1.99 13.04 -7.76
N ILE A 57 1.19 14.06 -8.08
CA ILE A 57 -0.25 13.92 -8.33
C ILE A 57 -0.58 14.64 -9.63
N ALA A 58 -0.97 13.90 -10.67
CA ALA A 58 -1.40 14.51 -11.92
C ALA A 58 -2.79 15.17 -11.79
N ARG A 59 -2.91 16.38 -12.35
CA ARG A 59 -4.11 17.24 -12.29
C ARG A 59 -4.56 17.70 -13.68
N SER A 60 -4.37 16.87 -14.71
CA SER A 60 -4.67 17.11 -16.13
C SER A 60 -3.88 18.23 -16.83
N THR A 61 -3.55 19.34 -16.15
CA THR A 61 -2.81 20.47 -16.73
C THR A 61 -1.52 20.79 -15.99
N ARG A 62 -1.31 20.17 -14.84
CA ARG A 62 -0.17 20.36 -13.95
C ARG A 62 0.06 19.11 -13.09
N VAL A 63 1.19 19.05 -12.41
CA VAL A 63 1.49 18.02 -11.41
C VAL A 63 1.70 18.68 -10.06
N MET A 64 0.97 18.26 -9.02
CA MET A 64 1.26 18.65 -7.65
C MET A 64 2.38 17.79 -7.10
N VAL A 65 3.33 18.41 -6.40
CA VAL A 65 4.40 17.72 -5.67
C VAL A 65 4.14 17.91 -4.19
N VAL A 66 3.89 16.82 -3.48
CA VAL A 66 3.49 16.81 -2.08
C VAL A 66 4.55 16.06 -1.28
N ASP A 67 4.82 16.51 -0.06
CA ASP A 67 5.65 15.78 0.89
C ASP A 67 4.94 14.49 1.32
N LYS A 68 5.56 13.33 1.07
CA LYS A 68 4.88 12.04 1.26
C LYS A 68 4.59 11.70 2.72
N ASP A 69 5.26 12.34 3.67
CA ASP A 69 5.17 11.98 5.09
C ASP A 69 4.22 12.91 5.85
N THR A 70 4.18 14.18 5.47
CA THR A 70 3.37 15.24 6.10
C THR A 70 2.10 15.58 5.32
N GLY A 71 2.07 15.32 4.01
CA GLY A 71 0.97 15.72 3.13
C GLY A 71 0.98 17.20 2.75
N LYS A 72 2.07 17.92 3.05
CA LYS A 72 2.23 19.32 2.68
C LYS A 72 2.46 19.46 1.18
N LEU A 73 1.71 20.34 0.51
CA LEU A 73 2.03 20.75 -0.85
C LEU A 73 3.38 21.47 -0.88
N LEU A 74 4.35 20.91 -1.61
CA LEU A 74 5.70 21.46 -1.76
C LEU A 74 5.75 22.45 -2.91
N THR A 75 5.24 22.06 -4.08
CA THR A 75 5.18 22.89 -5.29
C THR A 75 4.20 22.29 -6.31
N GLU A 76 3.99 22.98 -7.43
CA GLU A 76 3.35 22.46 -8.62
C GLU A 76 4.29 22.60 -9.83
N ILE A 77 4.20 21.63 -10.74
CA ILE A 77 4.84 21.67 -12.07
C ILE A 77 3.76 22.11 -13.06
N PRO A 78 3.81 23.36 -13.55
CA PRO A 78 2.79 23.89 -14.47
C PRO A 78 3.03 23.44 -15.92
N ASP A 79 2.13 23.84 -16.82
CA ASP A 79 2.25 23.71 -18.28
C ASP A 79 2.46 22.28 -18.79
N THR A 80 1.74 21.33 -18.18
CA THR A 80 1.69 19.93 -18.63
C THR A 80 0.26 19.56 -19.07
N PRO A 81 -0.27 20.14 -20.16
CA PRO A 81 -1.62 19.85 -20.63
C PRO A 81 -1.75 18.38 -21.07
N GLY A 82 -2.78 17.70 -20.58
CA GLY A 82 -3.02 16.27 -20.83
C GLY A 82 -2.15 15.34 -19.97
N VAL A 83 -1.53 15.81 -18.90
CA VAL A 83 -0.73 14.93 -18.02
C VAL A 83 -1.63 13.97 -17.23
N HIS A 84 -1.27 12.69 -17.27
CA HIS A 84 -1.96 11.62 -16.52
C HIS A 84 -1.10 10.99 -15.44
N GLY A 85 0.23 11.01 -15.57
CA GLY A 85 1.13 10.38 -14.60
C GLY A 85 2.57 10.87 -14.72
N VAL A 86 3.40 10.43 -13.78
CA VAL A 86 4.83 10.74 -13.70
C VAL A 86 5.60 9.44 -13.65
N ALA A 87 6.72 9.36 -14.37
CA ALA A 87 7.69 8.28 -14.23
C ALA A 87 8.92 8.80 -13.49
N LEU A 88 9.45 8.00 -12.57
CA LEU A 88 10.70 8.31 -11.88
C LEU A 88 11.87 7.76 -12.69
N ALA A 89 12.96 8.52 -12.75
CA ALA A 89 14.18 8.14 -13.45
C ALA A 89 15.38 8.11 -12.47
N PRO A 90 15.39 7.17 -11.51
CA PRO A 90 16.40 7.12 -10.44
C PRO A 90 17.83 6.90 -10.96
N GLU A 91 17.99 6.36 -12.16
CA GLU A 91 19.29 6.12 -12.81
C GLU A 91 20.14 7.39 -12.99
N PHE A 92 19.52 8.57 -12.93
CA PHE A 92 20.23 9.86 -13.03
C PHE A 92 20.67 10.43 -11.69
N GLY A 93 20.34 9.78 -10.56
CA GLY A 93 20.88 10.08 -9.23
C GLY A 93 20.60 11.48 -8.69
N ARG A 94 19.54 12.15 -9.16
CA ARG A 94 19.16 13.52 -8.77
C ARG A 94 17.65 13.71 -8.75
#